data_AF-A0AAT9HT87-F1
#
_entry.id   AF-A0AAT9HT87-F1
#
_cell.length_a   1.000
_cell.length_b   1.000
_cell.length_c   1.000
_cell.angle_alpha   90.00
_cell.angle_beta   90.00
_cell.angle_gamma   90.00
#
_symmetry.space_group_name_H-M   'P 1'
#
loop_
_entity.id
_entity.type
_entity.pdbx_description
1 polymer ?
#
loop_
_entity_poly.entity_id
_entity_poly.type
_entity_poly.pdbx_seq_one_letter_code
_entity_poly.pdbx_strand_id
1 'polypeptide(L)' 'MAEPQDSPDAYVGLAAERAERLARERGWPTVRALAPGTIITMEYRVGRLNFEVRDGRVARAWKG' A
#
# COMPACT_ATOMS: atom_id res chain seq x y z
N MET A 1 -2.08 -9.71 -15.49
CA MET A 1 -2.38 -8.34 -15.02
C MET A 1 -1.05 -7.63 -14.83
N ALA A 2 -0.89 -6.43 -15.40
CA ALA A 2 0.29 -5.61 -15.14
C ALA A 2 0.08 -4.81 -13.84
N GLU A 3 1.14 -4.61 -13.08
CA GLU A 3 1.09 -3.69 -11.94
C GLU A 3 0.92 -2.26 -12.46
N PRO A 4 0.14 -1.40 -11.77
CA PRO A 4 0.12 0.02 -12.08
C PRO A 4 1.55 0.58 -12.10
N GLN A 5 1.85 1.47 -13.06
CA GLN A 5 3.12 2.23 -13.12
C GLN A 5 3.20 3.33 -12.04
N ASP A 6 2.36 3.20 -11.03
CA ASP A 6 2.24 4.09 -9.90
C ASP A 6 3.36 3.82 -8.88
N SER A 7 3.90 4.90 -8.30
CA SER A 7 4.99 4.85 -7.33
C SER A 7 4.43 4.76 -5.90
N PRO A 8 4.77 3.72 -5.13
CA PRO A 8 4.32 3.57 -3.74
C PRO A 8 4.65 4.78 -2.84
N ASP A 9 5.77 5.47 -3.09
CA ASP A 9 6.18 6.64 -2.31
C ASP A 9 5.15 7.78 -2.32
N ALA A 10 4.26 7.83 -3.33
CA ALA A 10 3.20 8.82 -3.43
C ALA A 10 2.14 8.73 -2.32
N TYR A 11 2.08 7.61 -1.59
CA TYR A 11 1.12 7.40 -0.50
C TYR A 11 1.66 7.76 0.88
N VAL A 12 2.99 7.90 1.03
CA VAL A 12 3.62 8.16 2.33
C VAL A 12 3.16 9.51 2.88
N GLY A 13 2.80 9.54 4.17
CA GLY A 13 2.27 10.71 4.86
C GLY A 13 0.76 10.93 4.71
N LEU A 14 0.08 10.23 3.80
CA LEU A 14 -1.37 10.27 3.69
C LEU A 14 -2.03 9.51 4.85
N ALA A 15 -3.24 9.91 5.21
CA ALA A 15 -4.10 9.10 6.07
C ALA A 15 -4.39 7.75 5.38
N ALA A 16 -4.38 6.65 6.14
CA ALA A 16 -4.51 5.30 5.60
C ALA A 16 -5.74 5.15 4.71
N GLU A 17 -6.91 5.60 5.16
CA GLU A 17 -8.16 5.51 4.38
C GLU A 17 -8.09 6.29 3.06
N ARG A 18 -7.44 7.46 3.08
CA ARG A 18 -7.25 8.27 1.86
C ARG A 18 -6.28 7.59 0.89
N ALA A 19 -5.19 7.03 1.42
CA ALA A 19 -4.21 6.30 0.62
C ALA A 19 -4.84 5.07 -0.04
N GLU A 20 -5.67 4.32 0.69
CA GLU A 20 -6.38 3.15 0.16
C GLU A 20 -7.32 3.52 -0.98
N ARG A 21 -8.15 4.56 -0.81
CA ARG A 21 -9.04 5.05 -1.87
C ARG A 21 -8.26 5.47 -3.11
N LEU A 22 -7.25 6.30 -2.94
CA LEU A 22 -6.41 6.78 -4.04
C LEU A 22 -5.73 5.61 -4.76
N ALA A 23 -5.25 4.61 -4.04
CA ALA A 23 -4.64 3.44 -4.64
C ALA A 23 -5.64 2.64 -5.50
N ARG A 24 -6.87 2.45 -5.02
CA ARG A 24 -7.93 1.81 -5.83
C ARG A 24 -8.24 2.60 -7.09
N GLU A 25 -8.34 3.93 -6.99
CA GLU A 25 -8.57 4.82 -8.15
C GLU A 25 -7.43 4.75 -9.16
N ARG A 26 -6.19 4.55 -8.68
CA ARG A 26 -5.00 4.36 -9.53
C ARG A 26 -4.83 2.93 -10.05
N GLY A 27 -5.83 2.08 -9.83
CA GLY A 27 -5.88 0.74 -10.40
C GLY A 27 -5.17 -0.34 -9.60
N TRP A 28 -4.85 -0.09 -8.32
CA TRP A 28 -4.40 -1.15 -7.41
C TRP A 28 -5.59 -2.03 -7.03
N PRO A 29 -5.67 -3.30 -7.48
CA PRO A 29 -6.82 -4.16 -7.17
C PRO A 29 -6.84 -4.59 -5.70
N THR A 30 -5.67 -4.76 -5.08
CA THR A 30 -5.54 -5.16 -3.69
C THR A 30 -4.65 -4.18 -2.94
N VAL A 31 -5.16 -3.65 -1.83
CA VAL A 31 -4.40 -2.78 -0.93
C VAL A 31 -4.53 -3.34 0.47
N ARG A 32 -3.40 -3.46 1.19
CA ARG A 32 -3.36 -3.99 2.56
C ARG A 32 -2.64 -3.00 3.48
N ALA A 33 -3.32 -2.56 4.53
CA ALA A 33 -2.72 -1.80 5.62
C ALA A 33 -2.20 -2.75 6.71
N LEU A 34 -0.97 -2.51 7.17
CA LEU A 34 -0.26 -3.29 8.17
C LEU A 34 0.18 -2.36 9.31
N ALA A 35 0.14 -2.86 10.54
CA ALA A 35 0.73 -2.16 11.67
C ALA A 35 2.27 -2.16 11.57
N PRO A 36 2.97 -1.20 12.20
CA PRO A 36 4.43 -1.14 12.17
C PRO A 36 5.05 -2.41 12.75
N GLY A 37 6.04 -2.98 12.06
CA GLY A 37 6.72 -4.20 12.51
C GLY A 37 5.92 -5.49 12.33
N THR A 38 4.78 -5.46 11.63
CA THR A 38 4.04 -6.69 11.28
C THR A 38 4.92 -7.58 10.40
N ILE A 39 5.29 -8.76 10.91
CA ILE A 39 6.00 -9.77 10.13
C ILE A 39 5.00 -10.47 9.21
N ILE A 40 5.14 -10.26 7.91
CA ILE A 40 4.37 -10.94 6.87
C ILE A 40 5.26 -11.89 6.08
N THR A 41 4.71 -13.04 5.68
CA THR A 41 5.34 -13.86 4.65
C THR A 41 5.33 -13.08 3.33
N MET A 42 6.50 -12.95 2.71
CA MET A 42 6.71 -12.19 1.47
C MET A 42 6.21 -12.93 0.23
N GLU A 43 5.01 -13.52 0.28
CA GLU A 43 4.40 -14.12 -0.91
C GLU A 43 4.04 -13.00 -1.89
N TYR A 44 4.87 -12.76 -2.91
CA TYR A 44 4.61 -11.73 -3.91
C TYR A 44 3.30 -12.01 -4.66
N ARG A 45 2.41 -11.02 -4.73
CA ARG A 45 1.16 -11.09 -5.52
C ARG A 45 1.01 -9.87 -6.40
N VAL A 46 1.20 -10.06 -7.70
CA VAL A 46 1.01 -9.03 -8.72
C VAL A 46 -0.26 -8.19 -8.49
N GLY A 47 -0.11 -6.88 -8.45
CA GLY A 47 -1.20 -5.93 -8.21
C GLY A 47 -1.53 -5.71 -6.73
N ARG A 48 -0.69 -6.16 -5.79
CA ARG A 48 -0.83 -5.86 -4.37
C ARG A 48 0.05 -4.70 -3.94
N LEU A 49 -0.57 -3.72 -3.31
CA LEU A 49 0.10 -2.65 -2.60
C LEU A 49 -0.03 -2.86 -1.09
N ASN A 50 1.08 -2.73 -0.37
CA ASN A 50 1.11 -2.78 1.09
C ASN A 50 1.41 -1.40 1.65
N PHE A 51 0.72 -1.05 2.72
CA PHE A 51 1.03 0.12 3.54
C PHE A 51 1.45 -0.34 4.92
N GLU A 52 2.55 0.21 5.42
CA GLU A 52 2.79 0.28 6.86
C GLU A 52 2.12 1.55 7.36
N VAL A 53 1.20 1.41 8.30
CA VAL A 53 0.45 2.52 8.87
C VAL A 53 0.90 2.75 10.30
N ARG A 54 1.35 3.97 10.58
CA ARG A 54 1.73 4.43 11.92
C ARG A 54 0.92 5.68 12.25
N ASP A 55 0.29 5.69 13.43
CA ASP A 55 -0.52 6.82 13.89
C ASP A 55 -1.62 7.23 12.87
N GLY A 56 -2.22 6.23 12.21
CA GLY A 56 -3.27 6.43 11.19
C GLY A 56 -2.77 6.95 9.85
N ARG A 57 -1.46 7.13 9.66
CA ARG A 57 -0.84 7.58 8.40
C ARG A 57 0.11 6.54 7.83
N VAL A 58 0.23 6.53 6.51
CA VAL A 58 1.18 5.66 5.81
C VAL A 58 2.60 6.12 6.12
N ALA A 59 3.36 5.27 6.82
CA ALA A 59 4.78 5.48 7.08
C ALA A 59 5.64 4.93 5.95
N ARG A 60 5.22 3.82 5.33
CA ARG A 60 5.90 3.18 4.20
C ARG A 60 4.87 2.55 3.27
N ALA A 61 5.18 2.48 2.00
CA ALA A 61 4.38 1.79 1.00
C ALA A 61 5.27 0.97 0.07
N TRP A 62 4.85 -0.23 -0.28
CA TRP A 62 5.62 -1.10 -1.19
C TRP A 62 4.72 -2.05 -1.96
N LYS A 63 5.14 -2.36 -3.19
CA LYS A 63 4.55 -3.42 -4.00
C LYS A 63 4.89 -4.77 -3.37
N GLY A 64 3.98 -5.72 -3.41
CA GLY A 64 4.27 -7.06 -2.92
C GLY A 64 3.32 -8.07 -3.48
#